data_AF-A0A7S3I1R9-F1
#
_entry.id   AF-A0A7S3I1R9-F1
#
_cell.length_a   1.000
_cell.length_b   1.000
_cell.length_c   1.000
_cell.angle_alpha   90.00
_cell.angle_beta   90.00
_cell.angle_gamma   90.00
#
_symmetry.space_group_name_H-M   'P 1'
#
loop_
_entity.id
_entity.type
_entity.pdbx_description
1 polymer ?
#
loop_
_entity_poly.entity_id
_entity_poly.type
_entity_poly.pdbx_seq_one_letter_code
_entity_poly.pdbx_strand_id
1 'polypeptide(L)'
;MILVADFIQRGLRKISHESFVHLHALDLNFHKTSSKNTVFAINRAIRSIESALRFTLGFATPIVVEFTLLCGMIGFYCGPIYLANMITTLGLYAYFSKVFSDKRRVQIRQKKDAEKKQEFTLNESIMNYETVKAFTNEKLEDRKYSAILDKVRDSANVVQKSLSHLNIGQ
;
A
#
# COMPACT_ATOMS: atom_id res chain seq x y z
N MET A 1 -9.17 22.03 6.46
CA MET A 1 -8.60 20.71 6.83
C MET A 1 -9.31 20.06 8.02
N ILE A 2 -9.52 20.79 9.14
CA ILE A 2 -10.21 20.26 10.34
C ILE A 2 -11.65 19.79 10.04
N LEU A 3 -12.40 20.56 9.24
CA LEU A 3 -13.77 20.19 8.82
C LEU A 3 -13.85 18.88 8.02
N VAL A 4 -12.91 18.65 7.12
CA VAL A 4 -12.85 17.41 6.31
C VAL A 4 -12.51 16.21 7.20
N ALA A 5 -11.57 16.39 8.14
CA ALA A 5 -11.21 15.35 9.10
C ALA A 5 -12.43 14.96 9.97
N ASP A 6 -13.18 15.93 10.48
CA ASP A 6 -14.37 15.68 11.28
C ASP A 6 -15.48 14.97 10.46
N PHE A 7 -15.72 15.40 9.22
CA PHE A 7 -16.67 14.72 8.32
C PHE A 7 -16.30 13.25 8.08
N ILE A 8 -15.01 12.97 7.79
CA ILE A 8 -14.52 11.61 7.59
C ILE A 8 -14.69 10.78 8.87
N GLN A 9 -14.31 11.32 10.03
CA GLN A 9 -14.43 10.61 11.31
C GLN A 9 -15.88 10.30 11.69
N ARG A 10 -16.83 11.21 11.43
CA ARG A 10 -18.26 10.94 11.63
C ARG A 10 -18.75 9.78 10.77
N GLY A 11 -18.36 9.76 9.49
CA GLY A 11 -18.70 8.66 8.57
C GLY A 11 -18.11 7.32 9.02
N LEU A 12 -16.82 7.31 9.37
CA LEU A 12 -16.13 6.10 9.85
C LEU A 12 -16.74 5.60 11.16
N ARG A 13 -17.10 6.49 12.08
CA ARG A 13 -17.79 6.14 13.33
C ARG A 13 -19.10 5.41 13.03
N LYS A 14 -19.90 5.94 12.10
CA LYS A 14 -21.19 5.32 11.71
C LYS A 14 -20.98 3.92 11.12
N ILE A 15 -20.07 3.79 10.15
CA ILE A 15 -19.77 2.50 9.50
C ILE A 15 -19.23 1.48 10.51
N SER A 16 -18.34 1.91 11.41
CA SER A 16 -17.78 1.04 12.45
C SER A 16 -18.87 0.55 13.40
N HIS A 17 -19.78 1.44 13.80
CA HIS A 17 -20.89 1.11 14.68
C HIS A 17 -21.89 0.13 14.02
N GLU A 18 -22.30 0.38 12.77
CA GLU A 18 -23.19 -0.52 12.04
C GLU A 18 -22.54 -1.90 11.82
N SER A 19 -21.25 -1.93 11.48
CA SER A 19 -20.50 -3.18 11.35
C SER A 19 -20.44 -3.97 12.66
N PHE A 20 -20.24 -3.27 13.79
CA PHE A 20 -20.24 -3.89 15.11
C PHE A 20 -21.59 -4.50 15.48
N VAL A 21 -22.68 -3.75 15.28
CA VAL A 21 -24.04 -4.23 15.53
C VAL A 21 -24.36 -5.43 14.63
N HIS A 22 -24.02 -5.36 13.36
CA HIS A 22 -24.25 -6.46 12.42
C HIS A 22 -23.47 -7.71 12.81
N LEU A 23 -22.19 -7.59 13.15
CA LEU A 23 -21.38 -8.72 13.63
C LEU A 23 -22.00 -9.39 14.84
N HIS A 24 -22.53 -8.62 15.80
CA HIS A 24 -23.18 -9.17 16.99
C HIS A 24 -24.49 -9.91 16.69
N ALA A 25 -25.18 -9.58 15.60
CA ALA A 25 -26.42 -10.23 15.20
C ALA A 25 -26.23 -11.57 14.47
N LEU A 26 -24.98 -11.97 14.15
CA LEU A 26 -24.69 -13.23 13.48
C LEU A 26 -24.68 -14.43 14.44
N ASP A 27 -25.07 -15.60 13.91
CA ASP A 27 -25.18 -16.84 14.66
C ASP A 27 -23.87 -17.31 15.33
N LEU A 28 -24.03 -18.13 16.37
CA LEU A 28 -22.92 -18.76 17.10
C LEU A 28 -21.99 -19.57 16.18
N ASN A 29 -22.53 -20.22 15.14
CA ASN A 29 -21.76 -20.99 14.17
C ASN A 29 -20.79 -20.11 13.38
N PHE A 30 -21.21 -18.91 12.99
CA PHE A 30 -20.35 -17.94 12.33
C PHE A 30 -19.20 -17.50 13.26
N HIS A 31 -19.51 -17.26 14.53
CA HIS A 31 -18.51 -16.84 15.51
C HIS A 31 -17.45 -17.90 15.79
N LYS A 32 -17.82 -19.19 15.77
CA LYS A 32 -16.88 -20.30 15.95
C LYS A 32 -15.94 -20.50 14.74
N THR A 33 -16.44 -20.29 13.53
CA THR A 33 -15.69 -20.64 12.30
C THR A 33 -14.89 -19.48 11.71
N SER A 34 -15.32 -18.21 11.89
CA SER A 34 -14.72 -17.09 11.12
C SER A 34 -14.55 -15.77 11.87
N SER A 35 -14.96 -15.66 13.14
CA SER A 35 -15.01 -14.37 13.85
C SER A 35 -13.72 -13.55 13.76
N LYS A 36 -12.55 -14.15 14.04
CA LYS A 36 -11.28 -13.42 14.06
C LYS A 36 -10.91 -12.88 12.66
N ASN A 37 -10.93 -13.72 11.63
CA ASN A 37 -10.57 -13.32 10.26
C ASN A 37 -11.51 -12.25 9.71
N THR A 38 -12.83 -12.38 9.95
CA THR A 38 -13.80 -11.40 9.47
C THR A 38 -13.66 -10.05 10.16
N VAL A 39 -13.44 -10.05 11.49
CA VAL A 39 -13.19 -8.81 12.25
C VAL A 39 -11.92 -8.10 11.76
N PHE A 40 -10.83 -8.85 11.50
CA PHE A 40 -9.62 -8.27 10.92
C PHE A 40 -9.85 -7.70 9.52
N ALA A 41 -10.62 -8.39 8.67
CA ALA A 41 -10.95 -7.93 7.33
C ALA A 41 -11.78 -6.62 7.36
N ILE A 42 -12.79 -6.53 8.23
CA ILE A 42 -13.61 -5.32 8.41
C ILE A 42 -12.76 -4.15 8.90
N ASN A 43 -11.93 -4.36 9.92
CA ASN A 43 -11.03 -3.30 10.41
C ASN A 43 -10.06 -2.81 9.33
N ARG A 44 -9.53 -3.73 8.51
CA ARG A 44 -8.68 -3.38 7.37
C ARG A 44 -9.46 -2.60 6.30
N ALA A 45 -10.71 -2.98 6.02
CA ALA A 45 -11.57 -2.29 5.08
C ALA A 45 -11.88 -0.86 5.54
N ILE A 46 -12.25 -0.68 6.81
CA ILE A 46 -12.52 0.65 7.40
C ILE A 46 -11.29 1.55 7.29
N ARG A 47 -10.09 1.05 7.63
CA ARG A 47 -8.83 1.79 7.47
C ARG A 47 -8.52 2.14 6.01
N SER A 48 -8.83 1.24 5.08
CA SER A 48 -8.68 1.50 3.65
C SER A 48 -9.63 2.60 3.16
N ILE A 49 -10.88 2.59 3.62
CA ILE A 49 -11.88 3.62 3.30
C ILE A 49 -11.43 4.97 3.87
N GLU A 50 -10.94 5.01 5.11
CA GLU A 50 -10.39 6.23 5.70
C GLU A 50 -9.27 6.80 4.83
N SER A 51 -8.30 5.97 4.45
CA SER A 51 -7.17 6.40 3.62
C SER A 51 -7.65 6.91 2.25
N ALA A 52 -8.60 6.22 1.62
CA ALA A 52 -9.17 6.65 0.34
C ALA A 52 -9.90 8.00 0.45
N LEU A 53 -10.75 8.17 1.46
CA LEU A 53 -11.48 9.43 1.69
C LEU A 53 -10.52 10.59 1.95
N ARG A 54 -9.46 10.37 2.76
CA ARG A 54 -8.42 11.38 3.02
C ARG A 54 -7.67 11.76 1.76
N PHE A 55 -7.34 10.79 0.90
CA PHE A 55 -6.68 11.05 -0.37
C PHE A 55 -7.59 11.85 -1.33
N THR A 56 -8.84 11.42 -1.50
CA THR A 56 -9.78 12.04 -2.43
C THR A 56 -10.13 13.47 -2.04
N LEU A 57 -10.48 13.70 -0.76
CA LEU A 57 -10.89 15.02 -0.28
C LEU A 57 -9.70 15.94 0.00
N GLY A 58 -8.56 15.39 0.42
CA GLY A 58 -7.38 16.17 0.79
C GLY A 58 -6.47 16.53 -0.38
N PHE A 59 -6.32 15.63 -1.36
CA PHE A 59 -5.35 15.80 -2.46
C PHE A 59 -6.03 15.78 -3.82
N ALA A 60 -6.85 14.77 -4.13
CA ALA A 60 -7.39 14.62 -5.48
C ALA A 60 -8.31 15.79 -5.87
N THR A 61 -9.16 16.25 -4.95
CA THR A 61 -10.09 17.35 -5.22
C THR A 61 -9.35 18.66 -5.55
N PRO A 62 -8.40 19.15 -4.72
CA PRO A 62 -7.60 20.33 -5.06
C PRO A 62 -6.86 20.19 -6.40
N ILE A 63 -6.22 19.04 -6.65
CA ILE A 63 -5.43 18.81 -7.86
C ILE A 63 -6.31 18.88 -9.12
N VAL A 64 -7.50 18.28 -9.08
CA VAL A 64 -8.43 18.31 -10.24
C VAL A 64 -8.95 19.73 -10.48
N VAL A 65 -9.29 20.47 -9.42
CA VAL A 65 -9.75 21.86 -9.54
C VAL A 65 -8.64 22.74 -10.10
N GLU A 66 -7.43 22.65 -9.55
CA GLU A 66 -6.25 23.41 -9.99
C GLU A 66 -5.91 23.10 -11.45
N PHE A 67 -5.89 21.82 -11.83
CA PHE A 67 -5.64 21.41 -13.21
C PHE A 67 -6.70 21.95 -14.19
N THR A 68 -7.98 21.89 -13.81
CA THR A 68 -9.08 22.41 -14.65
C THR A 68 -8.96 23.92 -14.83
N LEU A 69 -8.65 24.65 -13.76
CA LEU A 69 -8.43 26.10 -13.82
C LEU A 69 -7.23 26.45 -14.70
N LEU A 70 -6.11 25.71 -14.59
CA LEU A 70 -4.93 25.91 -15.43
C LEU A 70 -5.24 25.66 -16.92
N CYS A 71 -5.96 24.59 -17.24
CA CYS A 71 -6.39 24.33 -18.62
C CYS A 71 -7.30 25.45 -19.15
N GLY A 72 -8.27 25.91 -18.36
CA GLY A 72 -9.14 27.02 -18.73
C GLY A 72 -8.37 28.33 -18.97
N MET A 73 -7.43 28.65 -18.08
CA MET A 73 -6.58 29.83 -18.18
C MET A 73 -5.70 29.79 -19.43
N ILE A 74 -4.98 28.69 -19.67
CA ILE A 74 -4.09 28.57 -20.84
C ILE A 74 -4.88 28.59 -22.14
N GLY A 75 -6.03 27.90 -22.18
CA GLY A 75 -6.91 27.89 -23.34
C GLY A 75 -7.43 29.28 -23.70
N PHE A 76 -7.80 30.09 -22.70
CA PHE A 76 -8.34 31.44 -22.92
C PHE A 76 -7.26 32.48 -23.23
N TYR A 77 -6.13 32.48 -22.50
CA TYR A 77 -5.11 33.53 -22.62
C TYR A 77 -4.03 33.23 -23.66
N CYS A 78 -3.57 31.99 -23.77
CA CYS A 78 -2.48 31.62 -24.66
C CYS A 78 -2.98 31.04 -25.99
N GLY A 79 -4.20 30.50 -26.01
CA GLY A 79 -4.81 29.87 -27.17
C GLY A 79 -4.61 28.34 -27.22
N PRO A 80 -5.31 27.65 -28.13
CA PRO A 80 -5.46 26.19 -28.11
C PRO A 80 -4.17 25.41 -28.38
N ILE A 81 -3.22 26.00 -29.11
CA ILE A 81 -1.94 25.34 -29.44
C ILE A 81 -1.09 25.12 -28.18
N TYR A 82 -1.05 26.11 -27.28
CA TYR A 82 -0.30 26.00 -26.01
C TYR A 82 -0.97 25.01 -25.06
N LEU A 83 -2.30 24.98 -25.03
CA LEU A 83 -3.06 23.98 -24.27
C LEU A 83 -2.75 22.56 -24.77
N ALA A 84 -2.73 22.34 -26.08
CA ALA A 84 -2.40 21.05 -26.68
C ALA A 84 -0.97 20.61 -26.31
N ASN A 85 0.00 21.54 -26.33
CA ASN A 85 1.38 21.24 -25.95
C ASN A 85 1.51 20.87 -24.46
N MET A 86 0.82 21.61 -23.58
CA MET A 86 0.78 21.31 -22.14
C MET A 86 0.21 19.91 -21.86
N ILE A 87 -0.96 19.60 -22.44
CA ILE A 87 -1.62 18.30 -22.25
C ILE A 87 -0.73 17.17 -22.81
N THR A 88 -0.10 17.40 -23.96
CA THR A 88 0.80 16.41 -24.57
C THR A 88 2.00 16.13 -23.68
N THR A 89 2.65 17.17 -23.16
CA THR A 89 3.82 17.04 -22.28
C THR A 89 3.46 16.33 -20.97
N LEU A 90 2.35 16.73 -20.34
CA LEU A 90 1.87 16.11 -19.10
C LEU A 90 1.42 14.66 -19.34
N GLY A 91 0.75 14.39 -20.46
CA GLY A 91 0.32 13.07 -20.86
C GLY A 91 1.49 12.12 -21.10
N LEU A 92 2.54 12.58 -21.78
CA LEU A 92 3.79 11.83 -21.97
C LEU A 92 4.46 11.51 -20.63
N TYR A 93 4.57 12.49 -19.73
CA TYR A 93 5.12 12.29 -18.40
C TYR A 93 4.31 11.29 -17.57
N ALA A 94 2.97 11.40 -17.60
CA ALA A 94 2.06 10.49 -16.91
C ALA A 94 2.15 9.06 -17.46
N TYR A 95 2.22 8.93 -18.79
CA TYR A 95 2.39 7.64 -19.46
C TYR A 95 3.72 6.98 -19.08
N PHE A 96 4.83 7.73 -19.18
CA PHE A 96 6.16 7.28 -18.78
C PHE A 96 6.16 6.81 -17.32
N SER A 97 5.63 7.64 -16.42
CA SER A 97 5.53 7.32 -14.99
C SER A 97 4.68 6.08 -14.72
N LYS A 98 3.57 5.88 -15.45
CA LYS A 98 2.71 4.70 -15.32
C LYS A 98 3.46 3.43 -15.71
N VAL A 99 4.12 3.41 -16.87
CA VAL A 99 4.87 2.25 -17.35
C VAL A 99 5.97 1.83 -16.38
N PHE A 100 6.73 2.79 -15.85
CA PHE A 100 7.75 2.51 -14.83
C PHE A 100 7.14 2.03 -13.50
N SER A 101 6.04 2.66 -13.08
CA SER A 101 5.34 2.27 -11.85
C SER A 101 4.82 0.83 -11.92
N ASP A 102 4.25 0.41 -13.05
CA ASP A 102 3.71 -0.93 -13.22
C ASP A 102 4.81 -2.01 -13.17
N LYS A 103 5.97 -1.77 -13.80
CA LYS A 103 7.14 -2.66 -13.68
C LYS A 103 7.65 -2.75 -12.24
N ARG A 104 7.75 -1.61 -11.56
CA ARG A 104 8.26 -1.54 -10.17
C ARG A 104 7.31 -2.22 -9.18
N ARG A 105 5.99 -2.25 -9.42
CA ARG A 105 5.02 -2.95 -8.57
C ARG A 105 5.36 -4.43 -8.41
N VAL A 106 5.79 -5.10 -9.47
CA VAL A 106 6.18 -6.53 -9.43
C VAL A 106 7.39 -6.73 -8.53
N GLN A 107 8.41 -5.87 -8.65
CA GLN A 107 9.62 -5.92 -7.82
C GLN A 107 9.33 -5.67 -6.34
N ILE A 108 8.46 -4.69 -6.04
CA ILE A 108 8.01 -4.42 -4.66
C ILE A 108 7.27 -5.63 -4.10
N ARG A 109 6.45 -6.31 -4.90
CA ARG A 109 5.75 -7.53 -4.47
C ARG A 109 6.74 -8.64 -4.14
N GLN A 110 7.74 -8.89 -4.99
CA GLN A 110 8.78 -9.88 -4.74
C GLN A 110 9.56 -9.57 -3.44
N LYS A 111 9.93 -8.30 -3.23
CA LYS A 111 10.55 -7.86 -1.98
C LYS A 111 9.68 -8.18 -0.77
N LYS A 112 8.38 -7.84 -0.81
CA LYS A 112 7.44 -8.12 0.29
C LYS A 112 7.28 -9.61 0.56
N ASP A 113 7.29 -10.46 -0.46
CA ASP A 113 7.17 -11.90 -0.29
C ASP A 113 8.46 -12.49 0.34
N ALA A 114 9.64 -11.95 0.01
CA ALA A 114 10.89 -12.30 0.67
C ALA A 114 10.91 -11.86 2.15
N GLU A 115 10.47 -10.64 2.46
CA GLU A 115 10.36 -10.11 3.83
C GLU A 115 9.39 -10.95 4.68
N LYS A 116 8.23 -11.34 4.13
CA LYS A 116 7.30 -12.25 4.81
C LYS A 116 7.93 -13.61 5.12
N LYS A 117 8.73 -14.15 4.19
CA LYS A 117 9.41 -15.42 4.41
C LYS A 117 10.46 -15.31 5.52
N GLN A 118 11.19 -14.21 5.56
CA GLN A 118 12.12 -13.90 6.66
C GLN A 118 11.39 -13.87 8.01
N GLU A 119 10.30 -13.12 8.10
CA GLU A 119 9.50 -12.99 9.34
C GLU A 119 8.90 -14.34 9.76
N PHE A 120 8.40 -15.12 8.82
CA PHE A 120 7.88 -16.46 9.09
C PHE A 120 8.96 -17.40 9.64
N THR A 121 10.11 -17.50 8.98
CA THR A 121 11.19 -18.39 9.42
C THR A 121 11.77 -17.97 10.77
N LEU A 122 11.88 -16.67 11.03
CA LEU A 122 12.31 -16.18 12.35
C LEU A 122 11.34 -16.62 13.45
N ASN A 123 10.04 -16.39 13.25
CA ASN A 123 9.01 -16.77 14.22
C ASN A 123 8.98 -18.29 14.46
N GLU A 124 9.11 -19.09 13.40
CA GLU A 124 9.17 -20.56 13.51
C GLU A 124 10.37 -21.01 14.34
N SER A 125 11.55 -20.43 14.10
CA SER A 125 12.78 -20.77 14.84
C SER A 125 12.66 -20.44 16.33
N ILE A 126 12.04 -19.30 16.67
CA ILE A 126 11.81 -18.89 18.07
C ILE A 126 10.71 -19.72 18.74
N MET A 127 9.63 -20.06 18.03
CA MET A 127 8.59 -20.95 18.57
C MET A 127 9.13 -22.35 18.87
N ASN A 128 10.07 -22.83 18.05
CA ASN A 128 10.71 -24.15 18.22
C ASN A 128 12.08 -24.08 18.93
N TYR A 129 12.29 -23.05 19.76
CA TYR A 129 13.57 -22.83 20.46
C TYR A 129 14.08 -24.06 21.21
N GLU A 130 13.20 -24.74 21.94
CA GLU A 130 13.55 -25.93 22.72
C GLU A 130 14.07 -27.07 21.85
N THR A 131 13.44 -27.30 20.69
CA THR A 131 13.88 -28.30 19.72
C THR A 131 15.25 -27.95 19.14
N VAL A 132 15.46 -26.69 18.78
CA VAL A 132 16.75 -26.23 18.23
C VAL A 132 17.87 -26.44 19.25
N LYS A 133 17.62 -26.13 20.53
CA LYS A 133 18.58 -26.35 21.63
C LYS A 133 18.81 -27.83 21.93
N ALA A 134 17.76 -28.63 22.00
CA ALA A 134 17.85 -30.06 22.30
C ALA A 134 18.72 -30.82 21.27
N PHE A 135 18.64 -30.43 20.00
CA PHE A 135 19.43 -31.04 18.91
C PHE A 135 20.72 -30.28 18.57
N THR A 136 21.07 -29.21 19.29
CA THR A 136 22.26 -28.36 18.99
C THR A 136 22.29 -27.86 17.54
N ASN A 137 21.11 -27.55 16.97
CA ASN A 137 20.93 -27.20 15.56
C ASN A 137 21.10 -25.71 15.23
N GLU A 138 21.67 -24.93 16.15
CA GLU A 138 21.76 -23.47 16.05
C GLU A 138 22.48 -23.01 14.78
N LYS A 139 23.60 -23.64 14.44
CA LYS A 139 24.38 -23.32 13.23
C LYS A 139 23.61 -23.63 11.94
N LEU A 140 22.69 -24.60 11.97
CA LEU A 140 21.86 -24.93 10.82
C LEU A 140 20.79 -23.87 10.59
N GLU A 141 20.09 -23.47 11.66
CA GLU A 141 19.10 -22.39 11.60
C GLU A 141 19.74 -21.03 11.25
N ASP A 142 20.94 -20.74 11.76
CA ASP A 142 21.71 -19.55 11.39
C ASP A 142 22.03 -19.50 9.88
N ARG A 143 22.50 -20.61 9.30
CA ARG A 143 22.76 -20.69 7.85
C ARG A 143 21.48 -20.55 7.03
N LYS A 144 20.39 -21.18 7.47
CA LYS A 144 19.07 -21.10 6.82
C LYS A 144 18.54 -19.66 6.85
N TYR A 145 18.65 -18.98 7.99
CA TYR A 145 18.22 -17.59 8.13
C TYR A 145 19.10 -16.64 7.31
N SER A 146 20.42 -16.83 7.32
CA SER A 146 21.38 -16.06 6.49
C SER A 146 21.05 -16.15 5.00
N ALA A 147 20.74 -17.34 4.48
CA ALA A 147 20.34 -17.53 3.08
C ALA A 147 19.01 -16.83 2.71
N ILE A 148 18.12 -16.61 3.69
CA ILE A 148 16.89 -15.84 3.48
C ILE A 148 17.19 -14.34 3.50
N LEU A 149 18.08 -13.87 4.39
CA LEU A 149 18.52 -12.49 4.44
C LEU A 149 19.18 -12.05 3.12
N ASP A 150 19.99 -12.91 2.50
CA ASP A 150 20.58 -12.64 1.19
C ASP A 150 19.50 -12.38 0.12
N LYS A 151 18.43 -13.19 0.08
CA LYS A 151 17.31 -13.00 -0.85
C LYS A 151 16.54 -11.70 -0.60
N VAL A 152 16.36 -11.33 0.66
CA VAL A 152 15.74 -10.06 1.04
C VAL A 152 16.60 -8.89 0.58
N ARG A 153 17.91 -8.96 0.83
CA ARG A 153 18.88 -7.94 0.40
C ARG A 153 18.89 -7.78 -1.11
N ASP A 154 18.97 -8.87 -1.87
CA ASP A 154 19.02 -8.83 -3.32
C ASP A 154 17.73 -8.24 -3.91
N SER A 155 16.57 -8.63 -3.37
CA SER A 155 15.28 -8.07 -3.77
C SER A 155 15.15 -6.58 -3.41
N ALA A 156 15.67 -6.16 -2.25
CA ALA A 156 15.72 -4.76 -1.84
C ALA A 156 16.62 -3.92 -2.75
N ASN A 157 17.77 -4.46 -3.15
CA ASN A 157 18.69 -3.81 -4.09
C ASN A 157 18.05 -3.61 -5.47
N VAL A 158 17.27 -4.57 -5.96
CA VAL A 158 16.53 -4.43 -7.23
C VAL A 158 15.54 -3.26 -7.15
N VAL A 159 14.75 -3.18 -6.07
CA VAL A 159 13.79 -2.09 -5.87
C VAL A 159 14.50 -0.73 -5.77
N GLN A 160 15.61 -0.67 -5.04
CA GLN A 160 16.38 0.56 -4.88
C GLN A 160 17.01 1.00 -6.21
N LYS A 161 17.63 0.08 -6.96
CA LYS A 161 18.15 0.36 -8.30
C LYS A 161 17.04 0.87 -9.22
N SER A 162 15.87 0.23 -9.24
CA SER A 162 14.75 0.69 -10.07
C SER A 162 14.30 2.11 -9.70
N LEU A 163 14.33 2.48 -8.41
CA LEU A 163 14.02 3.84 -7.98
C LEU A 163 15.09 4.83 -8.46
N SER A 164 16.38 4.49 -8.34
CA SER A 164 17.46 5.34 -8.83
C SER A 164 17.38 5.57 -10.34
N HIS A 165 17.07 4.54 -11.13
CA HIS A 165 16.89 4.70 -12.58
C HIS A 165 15.70 5.61 -12.92
N LEU A 166 14.59 5.50 -12.16
CA LEU A 166 13.43 6.38 -12.34
C LEU A 166 13.80 7.84 -12.03
N ASN A 167 14.48 8.09 -10.91
CA ASN A 167 14.89 9.44 -10.51
C ASN A 167 15.89 10.08 -11.49
N ILE A 168 16.70 9.29 -12.20
CA ILE A 168 17.59 9.81 -13.26
C ILE A 168 16.81 10.12 -14.54
N GLY A 169 15.73 9.38 -14.81
CA GLY A 169 14.90 9.56 -16.01
C GLY A 169 13.75 10.55 -15.87
N GLN A 170 13.46 11.02 -14.65
CA GLN A 170 12.49 12.08 -14.34
C GLN A 170 13.18 13.45 -14.34
#